data_AF-A0A3C0WRC2-F1
#
_entry.id   AF-A0A3C0WRC2-F1
#
_cell.length_a   1.000
_cell.length_b   1.000
_cell.length_c   1.000
_cell.angle_alpha   90.00
_cell.angle_beta   90.00
_cell.angle_gamma   90.00
#
_symmetry.space_group_name_H-M   'P 1'
#
loop_
_entity.id
_entity.type
_entity.pdbx_description
1 polymer ?
#
loop_
_entity_poly.entity_id
_entity_poly.type
_entity_poly.pdbx_seq_one_letter_code
_entity_poly.pdbx_strand_id
1 'polypeptide(L)'
;MEDAPLTHSQIYANQVLPQLFHGAPAQVVKYLDQDGTKFLNFYWDNAAEKLHRGARASSFGLNFTIEEPAPRMYAAVITLPEPKIAGEAYYVALIYRPDRRILLVSDMTRVFTLERTDPAEEGGQPGTRLVQWTTHLERVEYPDVLEGRQSSFLAAVLAHLDD
;
A
#
# COMPACT_ATOMS: atom_id res chain seq x y z
N MET A 1 -9.71 23.71 9.97
CA MET A 1 -8.33 23.32 9.62
C MET A 1 -8.47 22.60 8.30
N GLU A 2 -8.16 23.27 7.19
CA GLU A 2 -8.16 22.61 5.88
C GLU A 2 -7.11 21.49 5.95
N ASP A 3 -7.53 20.25 5.70
CA ASP A 3 -6.59 19.14 5.54
C ASP A 3 -5.64 19.51 4.40
N ALA A 4 -4.33 19.42 4.66
CA ALA A 4 -3.34 19.66 3.63
C ALA A 4 -3.62 18.74 2.42
N PRO A 5 -3.48 19.23 1.18
CA PRO A 5 -3.74 18.41 0.01
C PRO A 5 -2.79 17.19 0.00
N LEU A 6 -3.35 16.02 -0.27
CA LEU A 6 -2.57 14.78 -0.35
C LEU A 6 -1.51 14.86 -1.45
N THR A 7 -0.34 14.28 -1.18
CA THR A 7 0.73 14.16 -2.18
C THR A 7 0.39 13.12 -3.24
N HIS A 8 1.16 13.13 -4.32
CA HIS A 8 1.04 12.10 -5.35
C HIS A 8 1.18 10.68 -4.81
N SER A 9 2.19 10.46 -3.97
CA SER A 9 2.46 9.15 -3.36
C SER A 9 1.29 8.71 -2.46
N GLN A 10 0.76 9.64 -1.65
CA GLN A 10 -0.41 9.38 -0.80
C GLN A 10 -1.65 9.04 -1.62
N ILE A 11 -1.96 9.76 -2.68
CA ILE A 11 -3.11 9.44 -3.54
C ILE A 11 -2.94 8.05 -4.16
N TYR A 12 -1.75 7.74 -4.66
CA TYR A 12 -1.47 6.43 -5.26
C TYR A 12 -1.62 5.29 -4.26
N ALA A 13 -0.95 5.39 -3.10
CA ALA A 13 -0.89 4.34 -2.09
C ALA A 13 -2.19 4.19 -1.28
N ASN A 14 -2.86 5.30 -0.97
CA ASN A 14 -3.97 5.33 -0.01
C ASN A 14 -5.33 5.30 -0.69
N GLN A 15 -5.40 5.59 -2.00
CA GLN A 15 -6.66 5.64 -2.73
C GLN A 15 -6.65 4.77 -3.98
N VAL A 16 -5.71 5.01 -4.91
CA VAL A 16 -5.74 4.35 -6.23
C VAL A 16 -5.49 2.85 -6.09
N LEU A 17 -4.41 2.44 -5.43
CA LEU A 17 -4.10 1.02 -5.24
C LEU A 17 -5.19 0.28 -4.43
N PRO A 18 -5.65 0.79 -3.28
CA PRO A 18 -6.73 0.13 -2.53
C PRO A 18 -8.03 0.03 -3.34
N GLN A 19 -8.45 1.12 -4.00
CA GLN A 19 -9.67 1.11 -4.80
C GLN A 19 -9.60 0.11 -5.95
N LEU A 20 -8.46 0.08 -6.66
CA LEU A 20 -8.23 -0.83 -7.77
C LEU A 20 -8.22 -2.29 -7.30
N PHE A 21 -7.50 -2.58 -6.22
CA PHE A 21 -7.32 -3.94 -5.73
C PHE A 21 -8.57 -4.51 -5.07
N HIS A 22 -9.28 -3.74 -4.25
CA HIS A 22 -10.55 -4.18 -3.66
C HIS A 22 -11.65 -4.34 -4.72
N GLY A 23 -11.64 -3.52 -5.78
CA GLY A 23 -12.65 -3.59 -6.84
C GLY A 23 -12.45 -4.74 -7.82
N ALA A 24 -11.20 -5.09 -8.15
CA ALA A 24 -10.90 -6.10 -9.18
C ALA A 24 -9.62 -6.92 -8.87
N PRO A 25 -9.56 -7.65 -7.73
CA PRO A 25 -8.31 -8.24 -7.25
C PRO A 25 -7.71 -9.26 -8.20
N ALA A 26 -8.51 -10.17 -8.76
CA ALA A 26 -8.02 -11.17 -9.71
C ALA A 26 -7.40 -10.54 -10.97
N GLN A 27 -7.94 -9.40 -11.40
CA GLN A 27 -7.45 -8.67 -12.56
C GLN A 27 -6.16 -7.93 -12.25
N VAL A 28 -6.03 -7.35 -11.05
CA VAL A 28 -4.77 -6.75 -10.57
C VAL A 28 -3.67 -7.78 -10.47
N VAL A 29 -3.94 -8.93 -9.85
CA VAL A 29 -2.98 -10.05 -9.75
C VAL A 29 -2.49 -10.46 -11.15
N LYS A 30 -3.41 -10.64 -12.09
CA LYS A 30 -3.08 -10.98 -13.48
C LYS A 30 -2.21 -9.91 -14.15
N TYR A 31 -2.54 -8.63 -14.02
CA TYR A 31 -1.76 -7.56 -14.65
C TYR A 31 -0.41 -7.35 -13.98
N LEU A 32 -0.32 -7.53 -12.66
CA LEU A 32 0.97 -7.43 -11.97
C LEU A 32 1.91 -8.56 -12.39
N ASP A 33 1.38 -9.77 -12.61
CA ASP A 33 2.14 -10.91 -13.14
C ASP A 33 2.58 -10.71 -14.60
N GLN A 34 1.70 -10.17 -15.45
CA GLN A 34 1.96 -10.01 -16.89
C GLN A 34 2.77 -8.76 -17.24
N ASP A 35 2.42 -7.61 -16.67
CA ASP A 35 2.93 -6.29 -17.05
C ASP A 35 3.86 -5.67 -15.98
N GLY A 36 3.81 -6.19 -14.75
CA GLY A 36 4.70 -5.80 -13.66
C GLY A 36 4.75 -4.30 -13.40
N THR A 37 5.97 -3.74 -13.42
CA THR A 37 6.17 -2.31 -13.13
C THR A 37 5.54 -1.38 -14.18
N LYS A 38 5.26 -1.83 -15.41
CA LYS A 38 4.54 -1.01 -16.40
C LYS A 38 3.11 -0.74 -15.95
N PHE A 39 2.43 -1.76 -15.42
CA PHE A 39 1.10 -1.63 -14.83
C PHE A 39 1.13 -0.65 -13.64
N LEU A 40 2.11 -0.78 -12.74
CA LEU A 40 2.24 0.12 -11.60
C LEU A 40 2.48 1.57 -12.02
N ASN A 41 3.37 1.81 -13.00
CA ASN A 41 3.66 3.14 -13.51
C ASN A 41 2.46 3.78 -14.21
N PHE A 42 1.64 3.00 -14.92
CA PHE A 42 0.41 3.52 -15.52
C PHE A 42 -0.54 4.09 -14.47
N TYR A 43 -0.77 3.37 -13.36
CA TYR A 43 -1.62 3.86 -12.28
C TYR A 43 -0.97 4.97 -11.45
N TRP A 44 0.37 4.99 -11.35
CA TRP A 44 1.09 6.12 -10.77
C TRP A 44 0.79 7.37 -11.58
N ASP A 45 0.95 7.32 -12.89
CA ASP A 45 0.67 8.47 -13.76
C ASP A 45 -0.79 8.92 -13.71
N ASN A 46 -1.74 7.98 -13.59
CA ASN A 46 -3.16 8.27 -13.40
C ASN A 46 -3.44 8.96 -12.05
N ALA A 47 -2.75 8.58 -10.97
CA ALA A 47 -2.89 9.24 -9.68
C ALA A 47 -2.53 10.75 -9.75
N ALA A 48 -1.65 11.13 -10.67
CA ALA A 48 -1.27 12.53 -10.88
C ALA A 48 -2.37 13.37 -11.52
N GLU A 49 -3.35 12.77 -12.20
CA GLU A 49 -4.43 13.52 -12.87
C GLU A 49 -5.32 14.27 -11.87
N LYS A 50 -5.36 13.80 -10.62
CA LYS A 50 -6.09 14.45 -9.52
C LYS A 50 -5.33 15.63 -8.89
N LEU A 51 -4.09 15.88 -9.30
CA LEU A 51 -3.22 16.90 -8.71
C LEU A 51 -3.22 18.20 -9.51
N HIS A 52 -2.94 19.30 -8.82
CA HIS A 52 -2.64 20.56 -9.48
C HIS A 52 -1.33 20.46 -10.29
N ARG A 53 -1.22 21.28 -11.36
CA ARG A 53 -0.01 21.32 -12.20
C ARG A 53 1.22 21.60 -11.33
N GLY A 54 2.19 20.67 -11.33
CA GLY A 54 3.45 20.79 -10.57
C GLY A 54 3.59 19.84 -9.37
N ALA A 55 2.50 19.22 -8.89
CA ALA A 55 2.56 18.27 -7.77
C ALA A 55 2.88 16.81 -8.16
N ARG A 56 3.10 16.54 -9.46
CA ARG A 56 3.45 15.20 -9.96
C ARG A 56 4.86 14.82 -9.48
N ALA A 57 4.94 13.74 -8.71
CA ALA A 57 6.19 13.12 -8.32
C ALA A 57 6.68 12.07 -9.33
N SER A 58 8.00 11.88 -9.40
CA SER A 58 8.64 10.78 -10.14
C SER A 58 8.31 9.43 -9.51
N SER A 59 8.12 8.39 -10.31
CA SER A 59 7.97 6.99 -9.88
C SER A 59 9.31 6.29 -9.64
N PHE A 60 10.43 7.01 -9.61
CA PHE A 60 11.74 6.41 -9.37
C PHE A 60 11.78 5.67 -8.02
N GLY A 61 12.15 4.39 -8.05
CA GLY A 61 12.11 3.49 -6.90
C GLY A 61 10.87 2.58 -6.85
N LEU A 62 9.86 2.84 -7.69
CA LEU A 62 8.66 2.01 -7.79
C LEU A 62 9.01 0.61 -8.31
N ASN A 63 8.78 -0.40 -7.49
CA ASN A 63 9.02 -1.80 -7.83
C ASN A 63 8.05 -2.71 -7.06
N PHE A 64 8.10 -4.02 -7.26
CA PHE A 64 7.32 -4.96 -6.48
C PHE A 64 8.02 -6.31 -6.35
N THR A 65 7.59 -7.08 -5.35
CA THR A 65 7.82 -8.52 -5.26
C THR A 65 6.49 -9.24 -5.08
N ILE A 66 6.45 -10.49 -5.50
CA ILE A 66 5.29 -11.38 -5.28
C ILE A 66 5.76 -12.55 -4.43
N GLU A 67 4.97 -12.87 -3.42
CA GLU A 67 5.17 -14.00 -2.53
C GLU A 67 3.86 -14.79 -2.38
N GLU A 68 4.00 -16.10 -2.21
CA GLU A 68 2.88 -17.00 -1.89
C GLU A 68 3.09 -17.56 -0.47
N PRO A 69 2.78 -16.77 0.58
CA PRO A 69 3.11 -17.13 1.97
C PRO A 69 2.31 -18.35 2.48
N ALA A 70 1.19 -18.67 1.85
CA ALA A 70 0.39 -19.85 2.12
C ALA A 70 -0.31 -20.33 0.84
N PRO A 71 -0.76 -21.61 0.78
CA PRO A 71 -1.49 -22.11 -0.37
C PRO A 71 -2.70 -21.23 -0.70
N ARG A 72 -2.77 -20.78 -1.97
CA ARG A 72 -3.84 -19.92 -2.49
C ARG A 72 -3.94 -18.55 -1.79
N MET A 73 -2.84 -18.08 -1.20
CA MET A 73 -2.66 -16.71 -0.76
C MET A 73 -1.64 -16.04 -1.66
N TYR A 74 -2.04 -14.94 -2.30
CA TYR A 74 -1.15 -14.09 -3.07
C TYR A 74 -0.82 -12.84 -2.27
N ALA A 75 0.46 -12.53 -2.12
CA ALA A 75 0.94 -11.31 -1.48
C ALA A 75 1.86 -10.57 -2.44
N ALA A 76 1.43 -9.41 -2.95
CA ALA A 76 2.33 -8.50 -3.65
C ALA A 76 2.78 -7.39 -2.70
N VAL A 77 4.09 -7.18 -2.58
CA VAL A 77 4.64 -6.04 -1.84
C VAL A 77 5.23 -5.07 -2.85
N ILE A 78 4.60 -3.90 -2.96
CA ILE A 78 5.01 -2.81 -3.83
C ILE A 78 5.92 -1.88 -3.02
N THR A 79 7.12 -1.64 -3.52
CA THR A 79 8.03 -0.60 -3.02
C THR A 79 7.69 0.70 -3.72
N LEU A 80 7.46 1.76 -2.95
CA LEU A 80 7.14 3.09 -3.46
C LEU A 80 8.40 3.96 -3.56
N PRO A 81 8.33 5.09 -4.28
CA PRO A 81 9.37 6.12 -4.19
C PRO A 81 9.59 6.58 -2.74
N GLU A 82 10.84 6.91 -2.42
CA GLU A 82 11.24 7.29 -1.06
C GLU A 82 10.32 8.37 -0.46
N PRO A 83 9.67 8.11 0.69
CA PRO A 83 8.74 9.05 1.31
C PRO A 83 9.49 10.25 1.89
N LYS A 84 8.99 11.44 1.60
CA LYS A 84 9.59 12.73 1.98
C LYS A 84 8.92 13.36 3.18
N ILE A 85 7.62 13.11 3.34
CA ILE A 85 6.81 13.68 4.42
C ILE A 85 6.04 12.59 5.17
N ALA A 86 5.51 12.94 6.35
CA ALA A 86 4.71 12.00 7.12
C ALA A 86 3.44 11.60 6.36
N GLY A 87 3.06 10.32 6.48
CA GLY A 87 1.93 9.71 5.79
C GLY A 87 2.21 9.26 4.36
N GLU A 88 3.39 9.56 3.80
CA GLU A 88 3.84 8.86 2.57
C GLU A 88 4.34 7.46 2.93
N ALA A 89 4.01 6.49 2.09
CA ALA A 89 4.33 5.08 2.33
C ALA A 89 5.66 4.67 1.68
N TYR A 90 6.41 3.83 2.38
CA TYR A 90 7.55 3.08 1.84
C TYR A 90 7.07 1.88 1.02
N TYR A 91 6.06 1.18 1.53
CA TYR A 91 5.57 -0.07 0.96
C TYR A 91 4.05 -0.13 0.96
N VAL A 92 3.49 -0.89 0.01
CA VAL A 92 2.09 -1.32 -0.02
C VAL A 92 2.04 -2.84 -0.14
N ALA A 93 1.32 -3.52 0.74
CA ALA A 93 1.04 -4.95 0.61
C ALA A 93 -0.38 -5.15 0.07
N LEU A 94 -0.50 -5.91 -1.01
CA LEU A 94 -1.77 -6.35 -1.60
C LEU A 94 -1.93 -7.85 -1.34
N ILE A 95 -2.88 -8.22 -0.49
CA ILE A 95 -3.13 -9.60 -0.12
C ILE A 95 -4.43 -10.08 -0.75
N TYR A 96 -4.37 -11.16 -1.53
CA TYR A 96 -5.54 -11.79 -2.15
C TYR A 96 -5.70 -13.24 -1.69
N ARG A 97 -6.88 -13.54 -1.14
CA ARG A 97 -7.30 -14.87 -0.62
C ARG A 97 -8.63 -15.28 -1.28
N PRO A 98 -8.62 -15.83 -2.51
CA PRO A 98 -9.85 -16.16 -3.26
C PRO A 98 -10.81 -17.11 -2.53
N ASP A 99 -10.28 -17.97 -1.65
CA ASP A 99 -11.04 -19.06 -1.03
C ASP A 99 -11.65 -18.72 0.34
N ARG A 100 -11.32 -17.56 0.94
CA ARG A 100 -12.00 -17.09 2.15
C ARG A 100 -13.36 -16.48 1.79
N ARG A 101 -14.31 -17.33 1.38
CA ARG A 101 -15.74 -17.00 1.32
C ARG A 101 -16.44 -17.64 2.51
N ILE A 102 -16.25 -17.07 3.69
CA ILE A 102 -17.02 -17.45 4.89
C ILE A 102 -18.31 -16.60 4.86
N LEU A 103 -19.46 -17.20 5.21
CA LEU A 103 -20.78 -16.59 5.10
C LEU A 103 -20.78 -15.11 5.56
N LEU A 104 -21.21 -14.23 4.66
CA LEU A 104 -21.52 -12.80 4.83
C LEU A 104 -20.40 -11.74 4.87
N VAL A 105 -19.11 -12.08 4.92
CA VAL A 105 -18.03 -11.07 4.79
C VAL A 105 -16.97 -11.55 3.81
N SER A 106 -16.81 -10.82 2.70
CA SER A 106 -15.76 -11.10 1.71
C SER A 106 -14.43 -10.59 2.23
N ASP A 107 -13.67 -11.48 2.89
CA ASP A 107 -12.32 -11.21 3.38
C ASP A 107 -11.23 -11.38 2.32
N MET A 108 -11.65 -11.39 1.06
CA MET A 108 -10.82 -11.84 -0.06
C MET A 108 -9.63 -10.92 -0.32
N THR A 109 -9.67 -9.67 0.15
CA THR A 109 -8.64 -8.68 -0.10
C THR A 109 -8.25 -7.93 1.18
N ARG A 110 -6.95 -7.67 1.32
CA ARG A 110 -6.40 -6.72 2.31
C ARG A 110 -5.36 -5.84 1.65
N VAL A 111 -5.34 -4.57 2.05
CA VAL A 111 -4.34 -3.61 1.59
C VAL A 111 -3.73 -2.93 2.78
N PHE A 112 -2.42 -3.04 2.92
CA PHE A 112 -1.66 -2.41 3.99
C PHE A 112 -0.62 -1.46 3.43
N THR A 113 -0.30 -0.40 4.17
CA THR A 113 0.80 0.52 3.88
C THR A 113 1.75 0.61 5.07
N LEU A 114 3.05 0.75 4.80
CA LEU A 114 4.03 1.16 5.80
C LEU A 114 4.35 2.62 5.61
N GLU A 115 3.80 3.48 6.44
CA GLU A 115 3.91 4.92 6.31
C GLU A 115 5.07 5.48 7.12
N ARG A 116 5.75 6.48 6.56
CA ARG A 116 6.69 7.32 7.29
C ARG A 116 5.92 8.15 8.31
N THR A 117 6.38 8.17 9.56
CA THR A 117 5.93 9.14 10.56
C THR A 117 7.03 10.16 10.81
N ASP A 118 6.65 11.31 11.36
CA ASP A 118 7.66 12.24 11.85
C ASP A 118 8.45 11.63 13.00
N PRO A 119 9.70 12.08 13.21
CA PRO A 119 10.51 11.68 14.35
C PRO A 119 9.79 11.98 15.67
N ALA A 120 9.94 11.10 16.66
CA ALA A 120 9.40 11.32 18.01
C ALA A 120 10.09 12.48 18.74
N GLU A 121 11.36 12.74 18.39
CA GLU A 121 12.18 13.81 18.95
C GLU A 121 12.78 14.66 17.82
N GLU A 122 12.98 15.95 18.07
CA GLU A 122 13.55 16.87 17.10
C GLU A 122 14.99 16.44 16.74
N GLY A 123 15.25 16.20 15.43
CA GLY A 123 16.52 15.67 14.94
C GLY A 123 16.65 14.14 14.97
N GLY A 124 15.61 13.43 15.42
CA GLY A 124 15.55 11.96 15.39
C GLY A 124 15.32 11.39 13.98
N GLN A 125 15.42 10.06 13.86
CA GLN A 125 15.08 9.37 12.62
C GLN A 125 13.54 9.29 12.46
N PRO A 126 13.02 9.37 11.22
CA PRO A 126 11.60 9.12 10.97
C PRO A 126 11.18 7.74 11.46
N GLY A 127 9.99 7.65 12.05
CA GLY A 127 9.38 6.39 12.44
C GLY A 127 8.59 5.75 11.31
N THR A 128 7.96 4.62 11.60
CA THR A 128 7.03 3.96 10.69
C THR A 128 5.69 3.67 11.37
N ARG A 129 4.64 3.54 10.57
CA ARG A 129 3.30 3.12 11.01
C ARG A 129 2.69 2.13 10.04
N LEU A 130 2.19 1.02 10.56
CA LEU A 130 1.39 0.08 9.78
C LEU A 130 -0.06 0.55 9.71
N VAL A 131 -0.61 0.58 8.51
CA VAL A 131 -1.98 1.04 8.24
C VAL A 131 -2.65 0.06 7.29
N GLN A 132 -3.92 -0.23 7.52
CA GLN A 132 -4.78 -0.92 6.56
C GLN A 132 -5.78 0.05 5.94
N TRP A 133 -6.00 -0.12 4.63
CA TRP A 133 -7.08 0.53 3.90
C TRP A 133 -8.21 -0.48 3.67
N THR A 134 -9.42 -0.13 4.08
CA THR A 134 -10.60 -0.99 3.89
C THR A 134 -11.18 -0.85 2.48
N THR A 135 -12.16 -1.69 2.14
CA THR A 135 -12.92 -1.58 0.89
C THR A 135 -13.65 -0.24 0.73
N HIS A 136 -13.91 0.44 1.85
CA HIS A 136 -14.51 1.78 1.88
C HIS A 136 -13.47 2.90 1.94
N LEU A 137 -12.18 2.56 1.79
CA LEU A 137 -11.04 3.46 1.94
C LEU A 137 -10.94 4.08 3.34
N GLU A 138 -11.46 3.39 4.35
CA GLU A 138 -11.26 3.77 5.74
C GLU A 138 -9.85 3.37 6.17
N ARG A 139 -9.24 4.24 6.97
CA ARG A 139 -7.90 4.07 7.52
C ARG A 139 -7.98 3.36 8.88
N VAL A 140 -7.35 2.20 9.00
CA VAL A 140 -7.19 1.48 10.28
C VAL A 140 -5.72 1.45 10.64
N GLU A 141 -5.35 2.05 11.76
CA GLU A 141 -3.96 2.11 12.22
C GLU A 141 -3.65 0.98 13.19
N TYR A 142 -2.46 0.41 13.04
CA TYR A 142 -1.92 -0.60 13.94
C TYR A 142 -0.76 -0.01 14.76
N PRO A 143 -0.57 -0.46 16.03
CA PRO A 143 0.44 0.07 16.92
C PRO A 143 1.87 -0.36 16.57
N ASP A 144 2.05 -1.20 15.54
CA ASP A 144 3.33 -1.72 15.10
C ASP A 144 4.32 -0.60 14.70
N VAL A 145 5.49 -0.64 15.33
CA VAL A 145 6.66 0.15 14.93
C VAL A 145 7.63 -0.79 14.24
N LEU A 146 7.76 -0.66 12.92
CA LEU A 146 8.57 -1.56 12.11
C LEU A 146 9.86 -0.90 11.68
N GLU A 147 10.91 -1.70 11.48
CA GLU A 147 12.03 -1.26 10.67
C GLU A 147 11.51 -0.93 9.26
N GLY A 148 12.04 0.10 8.61
CA GLY A 148 11.70 0.49 7.23
C GLY A 148 12.19 -0.52 6.17
N ARG A 149 12.15 -1.82 6.47
CA ARG A 149 12.56 -2.93 5.62
C ARG A 149 11.34 -3.72 5.18
N GLN A 150 11.37 -4.15 3.93
CA GLN A 150 10.28 -4.90 3.31
C GLN A 150 9.94 -6.22 4.02
N SER A 151 10.93 -6.96 4.51
CA SER A 151 10.71 -8.23 5.21
C SER A 151 9.98 -8.06 6.54
N SER A 152 10.34 -7.04 7.32
CA SER A 152 9.66 -6.67 8.56
C SER A 152 8.21 -6.25 8.29
N PHE A 153 7.99 -5.52 7.19
CA PHE A 153 6.66 -5.12 6.76
C PHE A 153 5.77 -6.32 6.42
N LEU A 154 6.22 -7.22 5.53
CA LEU A 154 5.41 -8.37 5.14
C LEU A 154 5.12 -9.29 6.34
N ALA A 155 6.11 -9.54 7.19
CA ALA A 155 5.91 -10.35 8.40
C ALA A 155 4.83 -9.77 9.32
N ALA A 156 4.83 -8.45 9.55
CA ALA A 156 3.80 -7.78 10.34
C ALA A 156 2.42 -7.86 9.67
N VAL A 157 2.35 -7.64 8.35
CA VAL A 157 1.10 -7.79 7.59
C VAL A 157 0.52 -9.21 7.77
N LEU A 158 1.34 -10.24 7.62
CA LEU A 158 0.88 -11.63 7.76
C LEU A 158 0.38 -11.95 9.17
N ALA A 159 1.01 -11.39 10.21
CA ALA A 159 0.55 -11.56 11.59
C ALA A 159 -0.89 -11.03 11.78
N HIS A 160 -1.22 -9.87 11.19
CA HIS A 160 -2.57 -9.28 11.23
C HIS A 160 -3.59 -9.97 10.31
N LEU A 161 -3.21 -10.97 9.52
CA LEU A 161 -4.14 -11.75 8.69
C LEU A 161 -4.75 -12.97 9.39
N ASP A 162 -4.10 -13.40 10.48
CA ASP A 162 -4.45 -14.59 11.28
C ASP A 162 -5.32 -14.26 12.50
N ASP A 163 -5.42 -12.99 12.88
CA ASP A 163 -6.36 -12.44 13.88
C ASP A 163 -7.82 -12.35 13.33
#